data_AF-A0A535S2H9-F1
#
_entry.id   AF-A0A535S2H9-F1
#
_cell.length_a   1.000
_cell.length_b   1.000
_cell.length_c   1.000
_cell.angle_alpha   90.00
_cell.angle_beta   90.00
_cell.angle_gamma   90.00
#
_symmetry.space_group_name_H-M   'P 1'
#
loop_
_entity.id
_entity.type
_entity.pdbx_description
1 polymer ?
#
loop_
_entity_poly.entity_id
_entity_poly.type
_entity_poly.pdbx_seq_one_letter_code
_entity_poly.pdbx_strand_id
1 'polypeptide(L)'
;MSTIDVVLDRCLGSIDIGHGPDQAALNEHLHHLYVANSGTSNLSVIDTVSLKPLGVNGTGRAAHSIAADPTTDLVYVGVERAGIIAVYHDP
;
A
#
# COMPACT_ATOMS: atom_id res chain seq x y z
N MET A 1 1.85 -7.22 -8.09
CA MET A 1 2.97 -6.27 -8.22
C MET A 1 4.27 -7.03 -8.39
N SER A 2 5.15 -6.62 -9.30
CA SER A 2 6.50 -7.19 -9.38
C SER A 2 7.46 -6.35 -8.54
N THR A 3 8.36 -7.00 -7.82
CA THR A 3 9.47 -6.34 -7.12
C THR A 3 10.69 -6.40 -8.03
N ILE A 4 11.28 -5.24 -8.32
CA ILE A 4 12.41 -5.12 -9.25
C ILE A 4 13.55 -4.44 -8.50
N ASP A 5 14.72 -5.08 -8.52
CA ASP A 5 15.97 -4.44 -8.17
C ASP A 5 16.46 -3.67 -9.41
N VAL A 6 16.34 -2.34 -9.36
CA VAL A 6 16.70 -1.47 -10.48
C VAL A 6 18.23 -1.31 -10.64
N VAL A 7 19.01 -1.62 -9.60
CA VAL A 7 20.47 -1.55 -9.66
C VAL A 7 21.03 -2.80 -10.33
N LEU A 8 20.45 -3.96 -10.01
CA LEU A 8 20.82 -5.26 -10.58
C LEU A 8 20.02 -5.62 -11.86
N ASP A 9 19.08 -4.76 -12.27
CA ASP A 9 18.16 -4.95 -13.41
C ASP A 9 17.49 -6.33 -13.41
N ARG A 10 16.95 -6.74 -12.27
CA ARG A 10 16.32 -8.06 -12.14
C ARG A 10 15.03 -8.02 -11.32
N CYS A 11 14.10 -8.89 -11.72
CA CYS A 11 12.91 -9.20 -10.93
C CYS A 11 13.31 -10.00 -9.68
N LEU A 12 12.99 -9.47 -8.50
CA LEU A 12 13.17 -10.14 -7.22
C LEU A 12 12.01 -11.07 -6.89
N GLY A 13 10.86 -10.86 -7.53
CA GLY A 13 9.68 -11.69 -7.37
C GLY A 13 8.38 -10.93 -7.69
N SER A 14 7.27 -11.53 -7.30
CA SER A 14 5.96 -10.91 -7.37
C SER A 14 5.19 -11.11 -6.08
N ILE A 15 4.44 -10.09 -5.70
CA ILE A 15 3.55 -10.08 -4.54
C ILE A 15 2.14 -9.86 -5.07
N ASP A 16 1.20 -10.71 -4.67
CA ASP A 16 -0.21 -10.47 -4.93
C ASP A 16 -0.71 -9.38 -3.98
N ILE A 17 -1.17 -8.29 -4.57
CA ILE A 17 -1.65 -7.10 -3.87
C ILE A 17 -3.08 -6.75 -4.31
N GLY A 18 -3.74 -7.61 -5.07
CA GLY A 18 -5.02 -7.30 -5.70
C GLY A 18 -4.90 -6.59 -7.04
N HIS A 19 -5.98 -5.89 -7.43
CA HIS A 19 -6.14 -5.34 -8.78
C HIS A 19 -6.38 -3.84 -8.79
N GLY A 20 -5.90 -3.20 -9.86
CA GLY A 20 -5.94 -1.75 -10.02
C GLY A 20 -5.14 -1.04 -8.92
N PRO A 21 -3.85 -1.37 -8.70
CA PRO A 21 -3.02 -0.54 -7.84
C PRO A 21 -2.94 0.86 -8.44
N ASP A 22 -3.15 1.87 -7.61
CA ASP A 22 -3.25 3.26 -8.05
C ASP A 22 -2.06 4.07 -7.53
N GLN A 23 -1.98 4.20 -6.20
CA GLN A 23 -0.88 4.87 -5.51
C GLN A 23 -0.33 3.99 -4.37
N ALA A 24 0.94 4.22 -4.03
CA ALA A 24 1.59 3.62 -2.88
C ALA A 24 2.29 4.68 -2.01
N ALA A 25 2.41 4.41 -0.71
CA ALA A 25 3.16 5.20 0.26
C ALA A 25 4.05 4.30 1.11
N LEU A 26 5.22 4.79 1.51
CA LEU A 26 6.19 4.07 2.34
C LEU A 26 6.23 4.69 3.74
N ASN A 27 6.11 3.86 4.78
CA ASN A 27 6.59 4.19 6.11
C ASN A 27 8.01 3.61 6.26
N GLU A 28 9.00 4.49 6.19
CA GLU A 28 10.41 4.10 6.26
C GLU A 28 10.87 3.66 7.65
N HIS A 29 10.17 4.09 8.71
CA HIS A 29 10.47 3.69 10.08
C HIS A 29 10.16 2.20 10.30
N LEU A 30 9.03 1.75 9.74
CA LEU A 30 8.56 0.37 9.86
C LEU A 30 8.99 -0.52 8.68
N HIS A 31 9.55 0.07 7.62
CA HIS A 31 9.81 -0.61 6.35
C HIS A 31 8.54 -1.17 5.69
N HIS A 32 7.38 -0.53 5.88
CA HIS A 32 6.11 -0.97 5.33
C HIS A 32 5.69 -0.13 4.11
N LEU A 33 5.34 -0.81 3.02
CA LEU A 33 4.75 -0.21 1.83
C LEU A 33 3.25 -0.47 1.83
N TYR A 34 2.47 0.61 1.73
CA TYR A 34 1.02 0.56 1.63
C TYR A 34 0.61 0.85 0.20
N VAL A 35 -0.27 0.03 -0.38
CA VAL A 35 -0.74 0.18 -1.75
C VAL A 35 -2.26 0.29 -1.78
N ALA A 36 -2.77 1.40 -2.29
CA ALA A 36 -4.19 1.60 -2.51
C ALA A 36 -4.60 0.91 -3.82
N ASN A 37 -5.51 -0.06 -3.72
CA ASN A 37 -6.00 -0.81 -4.88
C ASN A 37 -7.44 -0.40 -5.18
N SER A 38 -7.61 0.45 -6.18
CA SER A 38 -8.91 1.00 -6.56
C SER A 38 -9.85 -0.08 -7.13
N GLY A 39 -9.30 -1.06 -7.85
CA GLY A 39 -10.05 -2.17 -8.44
C GLY A 39 -10.60 -3.14 -7.40
N THR A 40 -9.79 -3.54 -6.42
CA THR A 40 -10.20 -4.45 -5.33
C THR A 40 -10.78 -3.74 -4.11
N SER A 41 -10.80 -2.40 -4.07
CA SER A 41 -11.37 -1.62 -2.96
C SER A 41 -10.73 -1.95 -1.60
N ASN A 42 -9.41 -2.15 -1.61
CA ASN A 42 -8.63 -2.48 -0.42
C ASN A 42 -7.26 -1.76 -0.41
N LEU A 43 -6.62 -1.83 0.74
CA LEU A 43 -5.26 -1.39 1.04
C LEU A 43 -4.42 -2.64 1.31
N SER A 44 -3.34 -2.83 0.56
CA SER A 44 -2.37 -3.88 0.84
C SER A 44 -1.20 -3.31 1.64
N VAL A 45 -0.75 -4.04 2.66
CA VAL A 45 0.43 -3.71 3.46
C VAL A 45 1.52 -4.74 3.20
N ILE A 46 2.73 -4.29 2.90
CA ILE A 46 3.84 -5.13 2.46
C ILE A 46 5.08 -4.78 3.30
N ASP A 47 5.73 -5.78 3.88
CA ASP A 47 7.06 -5.63 4.46
C ASP A 47 8.10 -5.56 3.34
N THR A 48 8.82 -4.44 3.26
CA THR A 48 9.80 -4.19 2.19
C THR A 48 11.14 -4.89 2.42
N VAL A 49 11.40 -5.39 3.64
CA VAL A 49 12.64 -6.14 3.94
C VAL A 49 12.53 -7.58 3.43
N SER A 50 11.46 -8.28 3.81
CA SER A 50 11.22 -9.67 3.41
C SER A 50 10.43 -9.81 2.10
N LEU A 51 9.89 -8.72 1.58
CA LEU A 51 9.04 -8.67 0.38
C LEU A 51 7.80 -9.56 0.53
N LYS A 52 7.13 -9.47 1.69
CA LYS A 52 5.95 -10.29 2.03
C LYS A 52 4.74 -9.42 2.37
N PRO A 53 3.52 -9.89 2.07
CA PRO A 53 2.31 -9.22 2.53
C PRO A 53 2.20 -9.34 4.05
N LEU A 54 1.88 -8.22 4.71
CA LEU A 54 1.58 -8.13 6.13
C LEU A 54 0.07 -8.14 6.39
N GLY A 55 -0.71 -7.58 5.47
CA GLY A 55 -2.15 -7.50 5.65
C GLY A 55 -2.88 -6.88 4.48
N VAL A 56 -4.20 -6.99 4.53
CA VAL A 56 -5.13 -6.35 3.59
C VAL A 56 -6.29 -5.75 4.38
N ASN A 57 -6.53 -4.45 4.20
CA ASN A 57 -7.57 -3.71 4.90
C ASN A 57 -8.58 -3.15 3.88
N GLY A 58 -9.87 -3.16 4.22
CA GLY A 58 -10.90 -2.57 3.35
C GLY A 58 -10.79 -1.05 3.31
N THR A 59 -10.90 -0.45 2.12
CA THR A 59 -10.90 1.01 1.91
C THR A 59 -12.24 1.57 1.48
N GLY A 60 -13.07 0.74 0.86
CA GLY A 60 -14.24 1.21 0.13
C GLY A 60 -13.90 1.49 -1.33
N ARG A 61 -14.91 1.87 -2.11
CA ARG A 61 -14.78 1.93 -3.57
C ARG A 61 -13.88 3.08 -3.99
N ALA A 62 -12.94 2.78 -4.90
CA ALA A 62 -12.02 3.74 -5.49
C ALA A 62 -11.12 4.45 -4.45
N ALA A 63 -10.34 3.66 -3.71
CA ALA A 63 -9.15 4.18 -3.04
C ALA A 63 -8.14 4.62 -4.10
N HIS A 64 -7.74 5.89 -4.05
CA HIS A 64 -7.00 6.53 -5.13
C HIS A 64 -5.73 7.19 -4.59
N SER A 65 -5.87 8.04 -3.58
CA SER A 65 -4.73 8.71 -2.95
C SER A 65 -4.33 8.06 -1.63
N ILE A 66 -3.03 8.11 -1.31
CA ILE A 66 -2.47 7.58 -0.07
C ILE A 66 -1.27 8.40 0.42
N ALA A 67 -1.18 8.59 1.73
CA ALA A 67 -0.01 9.12 2.43
C ALA A 67 0.24 8.33 3.72
N ALA A 68 1.50 8.10 4.04
CA ALA A 68 1.93 7.50 5.31
C ALA A 68 2.72 8.54 6.11
N ASP A 69 2.49 8.59 7.42
CA ASP A 69 3.25 9.41 8.37
C ASP A 69 4.15 8.50 9.21
N PRO A 70 5.47 8.44 8.92
CA PRO A 70 6.41 7.61 9.67
C PRO A 70 6.60 8.03 11.13
N THR A 71 6.11 9.19 11.54
CA THR A 71 6.26 9.68 12.92
C THR A 71 5.11 9.22 13.82
N THR A 72 3.94 8.96 13.24
CA THR A 72 2.73 8.52 13.96
C THR A 72 2.27 7.12 13.57
N ASP A 73 2.93 6.50 12.59
CA ASP A 73 2.57 5.23 11.98
C ASP A 73 1.13 5.19 11.44
N LEU A 74 0.60 6.37 11.08
CA LEU A 74 -0.72 6.52 10.48
C LEU A 74 -0.64 6.53 8.96
N VAL A 75 -1.66 5.94 8.35
CA VAL A 75 -1.86 5.94 6.90
C VAL A 75 -3.20 6.56 6.56
N TYR A 76 -3.19 7.51 5.65
CA TYR A 76 -4.35 8.26 5.19
C TYR A 76 -4.66 7.88 3.75
N VAL A 77 -5.88 7.38 3.51
CA VAL A 77 -6.33 6.95 2.17
C VAL A 77 -7.51 7.80 1.74
N GLY A 78 -7.38 8.46 0.60
CA GLY A 78 -8.50 9.14 -0.06
C GLY A 78 -9.38 8.15 -0.81
N VAL A 79 -10.64 8.08 -0.40
CA VAL A 79 -11.65 7.19 -0.98
C VAL A 79 -12.60 8.04 -1.82
N GLU A 80 -12.27 8.19 -3.11
CA GLU A 80 -12.84 9.20 -3.99
C GLU A 80 -14.37 9.07 -4.09
N ARG A 81 -14.89 7.86 -4.31
CA ARG A 81 -16.34 7.64 -4.47
C ARG A 81 -17.13 7.79 -3.18
N ALA A 82 -16.47 7.69 -2.03
CA ALA A 82 -17.10 7.91 -0.74
C ALA A 82 -16.96 9.37 -0.26
N GLY A 83 -16.03 10.15 -0.83
CA GLY A 83 -15.76 11.51 -0.40
C GLY A 83 -15.18 11.59 1.02
N ILE A 84 -14.40 10.59 1.43
CA ILE A 84 -13.81 10.50 2.78
C ILE A 84 -12.30 10.30 2.72
N ILE A 85 -11.64 10.60 3.84
CA ILE A 85 -10.31 10.10 4.17
C ILE A 85 -10.47 8.97 5.20
N ALA A 86 -10.04 7.78 4.85
CA ALA A 86 -9.92 6.67 5.79
C ALA A 86 -8.55 6.71 6.46
N VAL A 87 -8.52 6.49 7.77
CA VAL A 87 -7.29 6.47 8.57
C VAL A 87 -7.04 5.04 9.04
N TYR A 88 -5.83 4.55 8.81
CA TYR A 88 -5.37 3.24 9.22
C TYR A 88 -4.20 3.37 10.17
N HIS A 89 -4.16 2.48 11.16
CA HIS A 89 -2.98 2.24 11.96
C HIS A 89 -2.19 1.11 11.32
N ASP A 90 -0.87 1.22 11.34
CA ASP A 90 -0.01 0.10 10.98
C ASP A 90 -0.32 -1.15 11.83
N PRO A 91 -0.34 -2.37 11.25
CA PRO A 91 -0.73 -3.61 11.92
C PRO A 91 0.29 -4.19 12.92
#